data_AF-A0A2D7C264-F1
#
_entry.id   AF-A0A2D7C264-F1
#
_cell.length_a   1.000
_cell.length_b   1.000
_cell.length_c   1.000
_cell.angle_alpha   90.00
_cell.angle_beta   90.00
_cell.angle_gamma   90.00
#
_symmetry.space_group_name_H-M   'P 1'
#
loop_
_entity.id
_entity.type
_entity.pdbx_description
1 polymer ?
#
loop_
_entity_poly.entity_id
_entity_poly.type
_entity_poly.pdbx_seq_one_letter_code
_entity_poly.pdbx_strand_id
1 'polypeptide(L)'
;MFLDLYQILLFLHLLCFVYWLGGDLGVFYSSGILIKPGLSKESRNFVLKIMHWLDQFPRVCMPLVIALGFTMGSIRWFDLNIIWLFFIWIITFFWIYFVITLFLNKSSDRKIQLIRRVDLSMRWIIAISITIIALASLNGMGITNDKWLAAKLLIWSATVFCGIASRYTMRPFSRSFANIMSNGENPQDLYILKKSLYITRIPILGIWFLVGCAGAIGVWKPF
;
A
#
# COMPACT_ATOMS: atom_id res chain seq x y z
N MET A 1 14.72 -32.31 5.86
CA MET A 1 13.84 -31.22 6.33
C MET A 1 12.86 -30.92 5.20
N PHE A 2 11.61 -31.36 5.33
CA PHE A 2 10.59 -31.10 4.31
C PHE A 2 10.05 -29.68 4.46
N LEU A 3 9.83 -29.01 3.33
CA LEU A 3 9.26 -27.67 3.27
C LEU A 3 7.76 -27.78 3.62
N ASP A 4 7.37 -27.29 4.80
CA ASP A 4 5.95 -27.20 5.19
C ASP A 4 5.29 -26.02 4.46
N LEU A 5 4.00 -26.15 4.12
CA LEU A 5 3.17 -25.08 3.54
C LEU A 5 3.31 -23.77 4.32
N TYR A 6 3.35 -23.83 5.65
CA TYR A 6 3.56 -22.64 6.47
C TYR A 6 4.87 -21.91 6.12
N GLN A 7 5.97 -22.64 5.90
CA GLN A 7 7.27 -22.05 5.56
C GLN A 7 7.26 -21.38 4.19
N ILE A 8 6.56 -21.97 3.21
CA ILE A 8 6.35 -21.36 1.89
C ILE A 8 5.59 -20.04 2.03
N LEU A 9 4.48 -20.05 2.77
CA LEU A 9 3.66 -18.85 2.98
C LEU A 9 4.42 -17.75 3.71
N LEU A 10 5.21 -18.12 4.72
CA LEU A 10 6.06 -17.19 5.44
C LEU A 10 7.11 -16.56 4.52
N PHE A 11 7.76 -17.35 3.67
CA PHE A 11 8.70 -16.85 2.68
C PHE A 11 8.03 -15.87 1.70
N LEU A 12 6.86 -16.20 1.15
CA LEU A 12 6.10 -15.30 0.27
C LEU A 12 5.69 -14.01 0.98
N HIS A 13 5.29 -14.09 2.25
CA HIS A 13 4.92 -12.92 3.05
C HIS A 13 6.14 -12.02 3.31
N LEU A 14 7.31 -12.59 3.58
CA LEU A 14 8.57 -11.86 3.73
C LEU A 14 9.02 -11.23 2.40
N LEU A 15 8.86 -11.92 1.26
CA LEU A 15 9.10 -11.32 -0.05
C LEU A 15 8.21 -10.10 -0.27
N CYS A 16 6.92 -10.18 0.07
CA CYS A 16 6.02 -9.03 -0.03
C CYS A 16 6.48 -7.87 0.87
N PHE A 17 6.97 -8.16 2.08
CA PHE A 17 7.53 -7.15 2.97
C PHE A 17 8.75 -6.44 2.35
N VAL A 18 9.70 -7.20 1.78
CA VAL A 18 10.90 -6.65 1.14
C VAL A 18 10.55 -5.80 -0.08
N TYR A 19 9.68 -6.32 -0.97
CA TYR A 19 9.26 -5.59 -2.18
C TYR A 19 8.42 -4.37 -1.88
N TRP A 20 7.64 -4.39 -0.78
CA TRP A 20 6.90 -3.21 -0.35
C TRP A 20 7.84 -2.08 0.05
N LEU A 21 8.74 -2.31 1.02
CA LEU A 21 9.67 -1.26 1.48
C LEU A 21 10.66 -0.83 0.39
N GLY A 22 11.21 -1.79 -0.37
CA GLY A 22 12.14 -1.50 -1.45
C GLY A 22 11.51 -0.69 -2.59
N GLY A 23 10.28 -1.05 -2.99
CA GLY A 23 9.52 -0.31 -4.00
C GLY A 23 9.21 1.12 -3.55
N ASP A 24 8.71 1.29 -2.32
CA ASP A 24 8.40 2.62 -1.77
C ASP A 24 9.65 3.51 -1.67
N LEU A 25 10.81 2.96 -1.26
CA LEU A 25 12.06 3.71 -1.18
C LEU A 25 12.47 4.25 -2.56
N GLY A 26 12.36 3.42 -3.59
CA GLY A 26 12.65 3.84 -4.96
C GLY A 26 11.73 4.95 -5.45
N VAL A 27 10.42 4.85 -5.19
CA VAL A 27 9.46 5.93 -5.49
C VAL A 27 9.80 7.21 -4.73
N PHE A 28 10.11 7.10 -3.44
CA PHE A 28 10.46 8.21 -2.57
C PHE A 28 11.69 8.96 -3.11
N TYR A 29 12.75 8.25 -3.46
CA TYR A 29 13.97 8.86 -3.98
C TYR A 29 13.73 9.50 -5.36
N SER A 30 13.14 8.76 -6.29
CA SER A 30 12.86 9.25 -7.65
C SER A 30 11.92 10.47 -7.64
N SER A 31 10.96 10.52 -6.71
CA SER A 31 10.09 11.68 -6.55
C SER A 31 10.87 12.95 -6.24
N GLY A 32 11.94 12.89 -5.45
CA GLY A 32 12.81 14.03 -5.15
C GLY A 32 13.56 14.55 -6.37
N ILE A 33 13.89 13.68 -7.33
CA ILE A 33 14.51 14.07 -8.60
C ILE A 33 13.49 14.75 -9.51
N LEU A 34 12.27 14.19 -9.58
CA LEU A 34 11.20 14.67 -10.45
C LEU A 34 10.85 16.16 -10.23
N ILE A 35 11.00 16.63 -8.99
CA ILE A 35 10.64 17.99 -8.55
C ILE A 35 11.77 19.01 -8.69
N LYS A 36 12.95 18.61 -9.19
CA LYS A 36 14.09 19.51 -9.34
C LYS A 36 13.78 20.57 -10.41
N PRO A 37 14.06 21.86 -10.14
CA PRO A 37 14.00 22.91 -11.17
C PRO A 37 15.01 22.67 -12.29
N GLY A 38 14.72 23.14 -13.49
CA GLY A 38 15.61 23.03 -14.66
C GLY A 38 15.73 21.62 -15.24
N LEU A 39 14.89 20.67 -14.82
CA LEU A 39 14.88 19.32 -15.37
C LEU A 39 14.15 19.32 -16.71
N SER A 40 14.74 18.72 -17.75
CA SER A 40 14.09 18.62 -19.07
C SER A 40 12.80 17.81 -18.99
N LYS A 41 11.89 18.04 -19.94
CA LYS A 41 10.61 17.32 -20.04
C LYS A 41 10.85 15.82 -20.23
N GLU A 42 11.86 15.46 -21.02
CA GLU A 42 12.27 14.08 -21.29
C GLU A 42 12.75 13.39 -20.00
N SER A 43 13.62 14.05 -19.24
CA SER A 43 14.09 13.53 -17.95
C SER A 43 12.96 13.38 -16.93
N ARG A 44 12.03 14.34 -16.85
CA ARG A 44 10.85 14.24 -15.99
C ARG A 44 9.99 13.04 -16.35
N ASN A 45 9.71 12.83 -17.63
CA ASN A 45 8.93 11.69 -18.11
C ASN A 45 9.62 10.36 -17.82
N PHE A 46 10.94 10.29 -17.98
CA PHE A 46 11.70 9.09 -17.67
C PHE A 46 11.64 8.74 -16.18
N VAL A 47 11.89 9.72 -15.30
CA VAL A 47 11.80 9.54 -13.84
C VAL A 47 10.38 9.16 -13.42
N LEU A 48 9.35 9.80 -13.99
CA LEU A 48 7.96 9.46 -13.73
C LEU A 48 7.64 8.02 -14.13
N LYS A 49 8.18 7.52 -15.26
CA LYS A 49 7.99 6.13 -15.70
C LYS A 49 8.60 5.14 -14.71
N ILE A 50 9.81 5.42 -14.20
CA ILE A 50 10.46 4.61 -13.16
C ILE A 50 9.60 4.58 -11.90
N MET A 51 9.20 5.75 -11.40
CA MET A 51 8.33 5.85 -10.22
C MET A 51 7.04 5.06 -10.38
N HIS A 52 6.38 5.19 -11.54
CA HIS A 52 5.11 4.53 -11.82
C HIS A 52 5.23 3.00 -11.78
N TRP A 53 6.35 2.44 -12.23
CA TRP A 53 6.64 1.00 -12.14
C TRP A 53 6.98 0.57 -10.71
N LEU A 54 7.85 1.31 -10.02
CA LEU A 54 8.24 0.99 -8.64
C LEU A 54 7.06 1.03 -7.68
N ASP A 55 6.11 1.94 -7.89
CA ASP A 55 4.88 2.09 -7.11
C ASP A 55 3.93 0.87 -7.24
N GLN A 56 4.15 -0.04 -8.20
CA GLN A 56 3.30 -1.24 -8.32
C GLN A 56 3.61 -2.31 -7.29
N PHE A 57 4.89 -2.47 -6.92
CA PHE A 57 5.31 -3.46 -5.92
C PHE A 57 4.56 -3.30 -4.60
N PRO A 58 4.58 -2.14 -3.91
CA PRO A 58 3.86 -1.95 -2.66
C PRO A 58 2.34 -2.10 -2.82
N ARG A 59 1.78 -1.66 -3.97
CA ARG A 59 0.33 -1.75 -4.23
C ARG A 59 -0.19 -3.17 -4.40
N VAL A 60 0.63 -4.06 -4.96
CA VAL A 60 0.32 -5.50 -5.10
C VAL A 60 0.65 -6.26 -3.82
N CYS A 61 1.76 -5.92 -3.16
CA CYS A 61 2.17 -6.56 -1.90
C CYS A 61 1.17 -6.29 -0.77
N MET A 62 0.57 -5.09 -0.71
CA MET A 62 -0.39 -4.71 0.31
C MET A 62 -1.56 -5.69 0.51
N PRO A 63 -2.34 -6.06 -0.52
CA PRO A 63 -3.40 -7.07 -0.38
C PRO A 63 -2.85 -8.51 -0.23
N LEU A 64 -1.67 -8.83 -0.78
CA LEU A 64 -1.07 -10.17 -0.60
C LEU A 64 -0.63 -10.42 0.85
N VAL A 65 -0.03 -9.43 1.50
CA VAL A 65 0.42 -9.52 2.89
C VAL A 65 -0.74 -9.91 3.80
N ILE A 66 -1.94 -9.34 3.60
CA ILE A 66 -3.10 -9.68 4.43
C ILE A 66 -3.62 -11.09 4.13
N ALA A 67 -3.75 -11.49 2.86
CA ALA A 67 -4.21 -12.85 2.50
C ALA A 67 -3.27 -13.95 2.99
N LEU A 68 -1.96 -13.76 2.78
CA LEU A 68 -0.93 -14.67 3.28
C LEU A 68 -0.93 -14.68 4.82
N GLY A 69 -1.08 -13.51 5.45
CA GLY A 69 -1.16 -13.37 6.90
C GLY A 69 -2.33 -14.14 7.51
N PHE A 70 -3.53 -14.03 6.92
CA PHE A 70 -4.70 -14.78 7.36
C PHE A 70 -4.57 -16.28 7.12
N THR A 71 -3.98 -16.69 6.00
CA THR A 71 -3.71 -18.12 5.71
C THR A 71 -2.71 -18.71 6.71
N MET A 72 -1.64 -17.99 7.05
CA MET A 72 -0.71 -18.43 8.10
C MET A 72 -1.34 -18.41 9.49
N GLY A 73 -2.17 -17.38 9.75
CA GLY A 73 -2.98 -17.24 10.96
C GLY A 73 -3.87 -18.46 11.20
N SER A 74 -4.58 -18.90 10.16
CA SER A 74 -5.47 -20.06 10.22
C SER A 74 -4.76 -21.40 10.45
N ILE A 75 -3.43 -21.45 10.26
CA ILE A 75 -2.64 -22.67 10.49
C ILE A 75 -2.13 -22.74 11.94
N ARG A 76 -1.92 -21.60 12.62
CA ARG A 76 -1.19 -21.57 13.90
C ARG A 76 -1.79 -20.76 15.03
N TRP A 77 -2.62 -19.75 14.75
CA TRP A 77 -2.99 -18.72 15.74
C TRP A 77 -4.48 -18.50 15.92
N PHE A 78 -5.30 -18.95 14.98
CA PHE A 78 -6.75 -18.89 15.11
C PHE A 78 -7.42 -19.88 14.17
N ASP A 79 -8.62 -20.33 14.51
CA ASP A 79 -9.43 -21.15 13.62
C ASP A 79 -10.32 -20.24 12.77
N LEU A 80 -9.97 -20.11 11.49
CA LEU A 80 -10.80 -19.38 10.52
C LEU A 80 -11.47 -20.37 9.57
N ASN A 81 -12.80 -20.28 9.47
CA ASN A 81 -13.55 -21.08 8.51
C ASN A 81 -13.00 -20.87 7.08
N ILE A 82 -12.81 -21.96 6.35
CA ILE A 82 -12.28 -21.97 4.97
C ILE A 82 -13.07 -21.06 4.02
N ILE A 83 -14.37 -20.88 4.25
CA ILE A 83 -15.23 -19.97 3.48
C ILE A 83 -14.76 -18.52 3.63
N TRP A 84 -14.41 -18.09 4.85
CA TRP A 84 -13.89 -16.75 5.08
C TRP A 84 -12.52 -16.55 4.43
N LEU A 85 -11.66 -17.57 4.51
CA LEU A 85 -10.36 -17.54 3.86
C LEU A 85 -10.50 -17.44 2.33
N PHE A 86 -11.45 -18.15 1.75
CA PHE A 86 -11.78 -18.07 0.33
C PHE A 86 -12.23 -16.65 -0.07
N PHE A 87 -13.11 -16.01 0.70
CA PHE A 87 -13.52 -14.63 0.45
C PHE A 87 -12.35 -13.63 0.58
N ILE A 88 -11.45 -13.81 1.55
CA ILE A 88 -10.23 -12.98 1.68
C ILE A 88 -9.39 -13.05 0.41
N TRP A 89 -9.19 -14.25 -0.15
CA TRP A 89 -8.46 -14.43 -1.40
C TRP A 89 -9.20 -13.83 -2.59
N ILE A 90 -10.52 -13.99 -2.71
CA ILE A 90 -11.32 -13.32 -3.76
C ILE A 90 -11.13 -11.80 -3.71
N ILE A 91 -11.26 -11.21 -2.53
CA ILE A 91 -11.09 -9.76 -2.34
C ILE A 91 -9.67 -9.34 -2.73
N THR A 92 -8.67 -10.14 -2.36
CA THR A 92 -7.26 -9.92 -2.73
C THR A 92 -7.06 -9.94 -4.24
N PHE A 93 -7.64 -10.90 -4.95
CA PHE A 93 -7.61 -10.95 -6.41
C PHE A 93 -8.27 -9.73 -7.05
N PHE A 94 -9.45 -9.32 -6.57
CA PHE A 94 -10.11 -8.12 -7.08
C PHE A 94 -9.29 -6.85 -6.82
N TRP A 95 -8.66 -6.76 -5.65
CA TRP A 95 -7.77 -5.64 -5.33
C TRP A 95 -6.58 -5.57 -6.29
N ILE A 96 -5.89 -6.68 -6.49
CA ILE A 96 -4.76 -6.75 -7.44
C ILE A 96 -5.24 -6.46 -8.86
N TYR A 97 -6.39 -6.99 -9.27
CA TYR A 97 -7.00 -6.71 -10.55
C TYR A 97 -7.24 -5.20 -10.74
N PHE A 98 -7.78 -4.50 -9.74
CA PHE A 98 -7.95 -3.04 -9.81
C PHE A 98 -6.61 -2.30 -9.86
N VAL A 99 -5.61 -2.72 -9.09
CA VAL A 99 -4.26 -2.14 -9.14
C VAL A 99 -3.67 -2.25 -10.55
N ILE A 100 -3.68 -3.45 -11.13
CA ILE A 100 -3.14 -3.71 -12.48
C ILE A 100 -3.96 -2.95 -13.54
N THR A 101 -5.29 -2.96 -13.45
CA THR A 101 -6.15 -2.27 -14.41
C THR A 101 -5.90 -0.76 -14.41
N LEU A 102 -5.76 -0.16 -13.23
CA LEU A 102 -5.46 1.27 -13.08
C LEU A 102 -4.03 1.62 -13.51
N PHE A 103 -3.10 0.67 -13.43
CA PHE A 103 -1.73 0.83 -13.88
C PHE A 103 -1.60 0.80 -15.41
N LEU A 104 -2.26 -0.15 -16.06
CA LEU A 104 -2.22 -0.32 -17.52
C LEU A 104 -3.04 0.76 -18.24
N ASN A 105 -4.16 1.19 -17.65
CA ASN A 105 -5.07 2.13 -18.30
C ASN A 105 -4.92 3.55 -17.73
N LYS A 106 -4.32 4.42 -18.54
CA LYS A 106 -4.13 5.85 -18.23
C LYS A 106 -5.26 6.73 -18.77
N SER A 107 -6.25 6.15 -19.45
CA SER A 107 -7.37 6.89 -20.03
C SER A 107 -8.27 7.50 -18.96
N SER A 108 -8.96 8.57 -19.34
CA SER A 108 -9.96 9.22 -18.48
C SER A 108 -11.36 8.62 -18.65
N ASP A 109 -11.45 7.40 -19.17
CA ASP A 109 -12.72 6.76 -19.51
C ASP A 109 -13.61 6.59 -18.27
N ARG A 110 -14.92 6.70 -18.46
CA ARG A 110 -15.92 6.55 -17.38
C ARG A 110 -15.75 5.23 -16.62
N LYS A 111 -15.37 4.15 -17.31
CA LYS A 111 -15.10 2.83 -16.70
C LYS A 111 -13.90 2.88 -15.76
N ILE A 112 -12.79 3.50 -16.17
CA ILE A 112 -11.57 3.63 -15.35
C ILE A 112 -11.82 4.53 -14.13
N GLN A 113 -12.60 5.60 -14.30
CA GLN A 113 -13.00 6.45 -13.18
C GLN A 113 -13.88 5.71 -12.18
N LEU A 114 -14.78 4.83 -12.64
CA LEU A 114 -15.57 3.95 -11.78
C LEU A 114 -14.67 2.99 -11.00
N ILE A 115 -13.75 2.29 -11.67
CA ILE A 115 -12.80 1.38 -11.03
C ILE A 115 -11.98 2.12 -9.97
N ARG A 116 -11.52 3.34 -10.24
CA ARG A 116 -10.77 4.16 -9.28
C ARG A 116 -11.59 4.49 -8.02
N ARG A 117 -12.89 4.75 -8.18
CA ARG A 117 -13.79 5.00 -7.03
C ARG A 117 -14.04 3.72 -6.24
N VAL A 118 -14.29 2.60 -6.93
CA VAL A 118 -14.53 1.30 -6.30
C VAL A 118 -13.28 0.82 -5.55
N ASP A 119 -12.08 0.90 -6.14
CA ASP A 119 -10.80 0.60 -5.47
C ASP A 119 -10.64 1.41 -4.18
N LEU A 120 -10.91 2.72 -4.23
CA LEU A 120 -10.79 3.57 -3.05
C LEU A 120 -11.80 3.22 -1.97
N SER A 121 -13.07 3.00 -2.33
CA SER A 121 -14.12 2.61 -1.37
C SER A 121 -13.81 1.25 -0.74
N MET A 122 -13.34 0.29 -1.53
CA MET A 122 -12.95 -1.03 -1.06
C MET A 122 -11.78 -0.96 -0.06
N ARG A 123 -10.77 -0.11 -0.33
CA ARG A 123 -9.67 0.12 0.63
C ARG A 123 -10.18 0.64 1.97
N TRP A 124 -11.10 1.61 1.95
CA TRP A 124 -11.73 2.13 3.18
C TRP A 124 -12.48 1.04 3.94
N ILE A 125 -13.34 0.30 3.25
CA ILE A 125 -14.13 -0.78 3.85
C ILE A 125 -13.21 -1.81 4.50
N ILE A 126 -12.20 -2.30 3.79
CA ILE A 126 -11.29 -3.33 4.31
C ILE A 126 -10.46 -2.80 5.48
N ALA A 127 -9.91 -1.58 5.38
CA ALA A 127 -9.14 -0.99 6.48
C ALA A 127 -9.99 -0.83 7.75
N ILE A 128 -11.23 -0.37 7.61
CA ILE A 128 -12.17 -0.24 8.75
C ILE A 128 -12.53 -1.63 9.30
N SER A 129 -12.87 -2.60 8.45
CA SER A 129 -13.20 -3.96 8.89
C SER A 129 -12.05 -4.63 9.65
N ILE A 130 -10.82 -4.55 9.14
CA ILE A 130 -9.64 -5.11 9.82
C ILE A 130 -9.36 -4.36 11.13
N THR A 131 -9.57 -3.04 11.17
CA THR A 131 -9.45 -2.27 12.41
C THR A 131 -10.43 -2.76 13.47
N ILE A 132 -11.70 -2.98 13.10
CA ILE A 132 -12.73 -3.50 14.01
C ILE A 132 -12.35 -4.90 14.52
N ILE A 133 -11.93 -5.80 13.62
CA ILE A 133 -11.50 -7.16 13.98
C ILE A 133 -10.29 -7.14 14.93
N ALA A 134 -9.31 -6.27 14.66
CA ALA A 134 -8.12 -6.12 15.49
C ALA A 134 -8.47 -5.59 16.89
N LEU A 135 -9.31 -4.55 16.97
CA LEU A 135 -9.77 -4.00 18.25
C LEU A 135 -10.61 -5.02 19.03
N ALA A 136 -11.51 -5.77 18.38
CA ALA A 136 -12.25 -6.85 19.03
C ALA A 136 -11.30 -7.91 19.61
N SER A 137 -10.27 -8.30 18.87
CA SER A 137 -9.26 -9.29 19.31
C SER A 137 -8.44 -8.78 20.50
N LEU A 138 -8.04 -7.51 20.49
CA LEU A 138 -7.34 -6.88 21.64
C LEU A 138 -8.20 -6.85 22.92
N ASN A 139 -9.52 -6.85 22.79
CA ASN A 139 -10.48 -6.90 23.90
C ASN A 139 -10.98 -8.33 24.20
N GLY A 140 -10.38 -9.37 23.60
CA GLY A 140 -10.73 -10.78 23.85
C GLY A 140 -12.03 -11.25 23.19
N MET A 141 -12.58 -10.49 22.24
CA MET A 141 -13.83 -10.80 21.52
C MET A 141 -13.62 -11.09 20.03
N GLY A 142 -12.36 -11.15 19.58
CA GLY A 142 -12.02 -11.25 18.16
C GLY A 142 -11.59 -12.65 17.73
N ILE A 143 -10.94 -12.70 16.57
CA ILE A 143 -10.57 -13.97 15.93
C ILE A 143 -9.36 -14.65 16.60
N THR A 144 -8.56 -13.91 17.36
CA THR A 144 -7.34 -14.43 17.99
C THR A 144 -7.19 -13.88 19.40
N ASN A 145 -6.61 -14.69 20.29
CA ASN A 145 -6.24 -14.30 21.65
C ASN A 145 -4.81 -13.71 21.72
N ASP A 146 -4.02 -13.89 20.66
CA ASP A 146 -2.67 -13.36 20.55
C ASP A 146 -2.70 -11.85 20.33
N LYS A 147 -2.38 -11.09 21.38
CA LYS A 147 -2.40 -9.63 21.33
C LYS A 147 -1.38 -9.08 20.33
N TRP A 148 -0.20 -9.66 20.20
CA TRP A 148 0.79 -9.25 19.18
C TRP A 148 0.22 -9.37 17.75
N LEU A 149 -0.59 -10.40 17.48
CA LEU A 149 -1.17 -10.63 16.16
C LEU A 149 -2.29 -9.61 15.88
N ALA A 150 -3.13 -9.35 16.87
CA ALA A 150 -4.14 -8.32 16.80
C ALA A 150 -3.52 -6.92 16.59
N ALA A 151 -2.44 -6.59 17.30
CA ALA A 151 -1.70 -5.35 17.10
C ALA A 151 -1.11 -5.26 15.68
N LYS A 152 -0.60 -6.38 15.13
CA LYS A 152 -0.08 -6.42 13.76
C LYS A 152 -1.18 -6.16 12.72
N LEU A 153 -2.40 -6.66 12.92
CA LEU A 153 -3.55 -6.36 12.07
C LEU A 153 -3.93 -4.87 12.12
N LEU A 154 -3.91 -4.27 13.32
CA LEU A 154 -4.19 -2.84 13.50
C LEU A 154 -3.13 -1.96 12.83
N ILE A 155 -1.85 -2.35 12.92
CA ILE A 155 -0.76 -1.66 12.22
C ILE A 155 -0.96 -1.77 10.71
N TRP A 156 -1.32 -2.96 10.20
CA TRP A 156 -1.59 -3.13 8.77
C TRP A 156 -2.73 -2.22 8.31
N SER A 157 -3.86 -2.13 9.03
CA SER A 157 -4.95 -1.21 8.62
C SER A 157 -4.52 0.26 8.68
N ALA A 158 -3.70 0.65 9.66
CA ALA A 158 -3.09 1.98 9.71
C ALA A 158 -2.24 2.29 8.47
N THR A 159 -1.47 1.32 7.94
CA THR A 159 -0.72 1.53 6.68
C THR A 159 -1.65 1.79 5.49
N VAL A 160 -2.83 1.15 5.45
CA VAL A 160 -3.82 1.38 4.40
C VAL A 160 -4.40 2.80 4.52
N PHE A 161 -4.69 3.28 5.73
CA PHE A 161 -5.11 4.67 5.94
C PHE A 161 -4.04 5.68 5.52
N CYS A 162 -2.76 5.42 5.82
CA CYS A 162 -1.66 6.24 5.29
C CYS A 162 -1.60 6.21 3.75
N GLY A 163 -1.79 5.05 3.14
CA GLY A 163 -1.85 4.90 1.68
C GLY A 163 -3.07 5.59 1.03
N ILE A 164 -4.16 5.75 1.78
CA ILE A 164 -5.31 6.57 1.36
C ILE A 164 -4.97 8.06 1.49
N ALA A 165 -4.39 8.47 2.63
CA ALA A 165 -3.99 9.86 2.87
C ALA A 165 -3.01 10.36 1.79
N SER A 166 -2.01 9.54 1.41
CA SER A 166 -1.05 9.88 0.36
C SER A 166 -1.70 10.16 -1.01
N ARG A 167 -2.82 9.51 -1.32
CA ARG A 167 -3.58 9.76 -2.56
C ARG A 167 -4.27 11.12 -2.54
N TYR A 168 -4.75 11.56 -1.38
CA TYR A 168 -5.37 12.88 -1.25
C TYR A 168 -4.33 14.00 -1.34
N THR A 169 -3.19 13.83 -0.66
CA THR A 169 -2.11 14.84 -0.65
C THR A 169 -1.44 15.00 -2.01
N MET A 170 -1.46 13.96 -2.86
CA MET A 170 -0.94 13.99 -4.23
C MET A 170 -1.91 14.55 -5.27
N ARG A 171 -3.17 14.86 -4.95
CA ARG A 171 -4.12 15.41 -5.95
C ARG A 171 -3.63 16.70 -6.65
N PRO A 172 -3.07 17.70 -5.93
CA PRO A 172 -2.60 18.92 -6.58
C PRO A 172 -1.35 18.67 -7.45
N PHE A 173 -0.54 17.66 -7.10
CA PHE A 173 0.68 17.31 -7.83
C PHE A 173 0.40 17.06 -9.32
N SER A 174 -0.59 16.22 -9.64
CA SER A 174 -0.87 15.82 -11.02
C SER A 174 -1.23 17.00 -11.92
N ARG A 175 -1.95 17.99 -11.38
CA ARG A 175 -2.36 19.18 -12.14
C ARG A 175 -1.18 20.08 -12.45
N SER A 176 -0.37 20.43 -11.44
CA SER A 176 0.82 21.27 -11.65
C SER A 176 1.90 20.56 -12.46
N PHE A 177 2.03 19.23 -12.32
CA PHE A 177 2.92 18.44 -13.17
C PHE A 177 2.50 18.52 -14.64
N ALA A 178 1.20 18.34 -14.96
CA ALA A 178 0.69 18.47 -16.32
C ALA A 178 0.96 19.88 -16.91
N ASN A 179 0.74 20.94 -16.12
CA ASN A 179 1.03 22.31 -16.54
C ASN A 179 2.51 22.51 -16.92
N ILE A 180 3.44 22.01 -16.10
CA ILE A 180 4.88 22.10 -16.37
C ILE A 180 5.25 21.33 -17.65
N MET A 181 4.66 20.17 -17.85
CA MET A 181 4.91 19.36 -19.05
C MET A 181 4.39 20.04 -20.33
N SER A 182 3.27 20.77 -20.26
CA SER A 182 2.73 21.52 -21.40
C SER A 182 3.44 22.86 -21.61
N ASN A 183 3.45 23.73 -20.60
CA ASN A 183 3.78 25.15 -20.72
C ASN A 183 5.22 25.48 -20.29
N GLY A 184 5.97 24.52 -19.75
CA GLY A 184 7.27 24.76 -19.15
C GLY A 184 7.17 25.17 -17.67
N GLU A 185 8.33 25.39 -17.05
CA GLU A 185 8.39 25.69 -15.62
C GLU A 185 7.89 27.09 -15.31
N ASN A 186 7.07 27.20 -14.27
CA ASN A 186 6.78 28.48 -13.63
C ASN A 186 6.91 28.34 -12.09
N PRO A 187 7.20 29.44 -11.38
CA PRO A 187 7.45 29.39 -9.94
C PRO A 187 6.28 28.84 -9.12
N GLN A 188 5.04 29.12 -9.54
CA GLN A 188 3.83 28.73 -8.83
C GLN A 188 3.60 27.20 -8.88
N ASP A 189 3.68 26.61 -10.06
CA ASP A 189 3.53 25.16 -10.24
C ASP A 189 4.68 24.40 -9.59
N LEU A 190 5.91 24.90 -9.67
CA LEU A 190 7.06 24.31 -8.95
C LEU A 190 6.84 24.31 -7.44
N TYR A 191 6.31 25.40 -6.87
CA TYR A 191 5.99 25.47 -5.45
C TYR A 191 4.90 24.46 -5.06
N ILE A 192 3.80 24.36 -5.82
CA ILE A 192 2.73 23.39 -5.57
C ILE A 192 3.26 21.96 -5.64
N LEU A 193 4.06 21.67 -6.65
CA LEU A 193 4.63 20.35 -6.89
C LEU A 193 5.56 19.92 -5.73
N LYS A 194 6.42 20.84 -5.26
CA LYS A 194 7.25 20.64 -4.06
C LYS A 194 6.38 20.44 -2.80
N LYS A 195 5.43 21.34 -2.56
CA LYS A 195 4.55 21.30 -1.37
C LYS A 195 3.77 19.99 -1.30
N SER A 196 3.14 19.57 -2.40
CA SER A 196 2.41 18.30 -2.48
C SER A 196 3.32 17.12 -2.18
N LEU A 197 4.57 17.12 -2.68
CA LEU A 197 5.50 16.05 -2.37
C LEU A 197 5.84 16.01 -0.87
N TYR A 198 6.24 17.15 -0.28
CA TYR A 198 6.62 17.18 1.14
C TYR A 198 5.49 16.74 2.07
N ILE A 199 4.26 17.16 1.80
CA ILE A 199 3.09 16.72 2.58
C ILE A 199 2.87 15.21 2.40
N THR A 200 3.03 14.69 1.18
CA THR A 200 2.87 13.25 0.89
C THR A 200 3.95 12.39 1.54
N ARG A 201 5.14 12.93 1.83
CA ARG A 201 6.19 12.19 2.54
C ARG A 201 5.77 11.79 3.96
N ILE A 202 4.90 12.57 4.62
CA ILE A 202 4.45 12.28 5.98
C ILE A 202 3.74 10.91 6.06
N PRO A 203 2.67 10.62 5.30
CA PRO A 203 2.07 9.30 5.31
C PRO A 203 3.00 8.20 4.79
N ILE A 204 3.91 8.47 3.86
CA ILE A 204 4.88 7.47 3.37
C ILE A 204 5.84 7.05 4.49
N LEU A 205 6.43 8.00 5.21
CA LEU A 205 7.29 7.71 6.36
C LEU A 205 6.51 7.01 7.48
N GLY A 206 5.24 7.37 7.66
CA GLY A 206 4.31 6.64 8.52
C GLY A 206 4.17 5.17 8.12
N ILE A 207 3.99 4.87 6.84
CA ILE A 207 3.95 3.48 6.33
C ILE A 207 5.25 2.75 6.68
N TRP A 208 6.42 3.36 6.47
CA TRP A 208 7.69 2.68 6.74
C TRP A 208 7.88 2.36 8.21
N PHE A 209 7.56 3.32 9.09
CA PHE A 209 7.58 3.11 10.53
C PHE A 209 6.64 1.98 10.93
N LEU A 210 5.38 2.03 10.47
CA LEU A 210 4.36 1.02 10.77
C LEU A 210 4.76 -0.36 10.24
N VAL A 211 5.24 -0.47 9.01
CA VAL A 211 5.70 -1.74 8.41
C VAL A 211 6.89 -2.29 9.20
N GLY A 212 7.84 -1.44 9.60
CA GLY A 212 8.95 -1.81 10.49
C GLY A 212 8.46 -2.37 11.83
N CYS A 213 7.50 -1.69 12.48
CA CYS A 213 6.87 -2.16 13.71
C CYS A 213 6.13 -3.51 13.51
N ALA A 214 5.39 -3.67 12.41
CA ALA A 214 4.71 -4.93 12.09
C ALA A 214 5.70 -6.09 11.89
N GLY A 215 6.86 -5.80 11.28
CA GLY A 215 7.97 -6.75 11.15
C GLY A 215 8.52 -7.15 12.52
N ALA A 216 8.89 -6.16 13.34
CA ALA A 216 9.43 -6.38 14.68
C ALA A 216 8.47 -7.18 15.58
N ILE A 217 7.19 -6.79 15.63
CA ILE A 217 6.15 -7.50 16.40
C ILE A 217 5.97 -8.92 15.87
N GLY A 218 6.01 -9.13 14.56
CA GLY A 218 5.89 -10.47 13.96
C GLY A 218 7.06 -11.40 14.30
N VAL A 219 8.26 -10.86 14.47
CA VAL A 219 9.47 -11.61 14.84
C VAL A 219 9.50 -11.89 16.34
N TRP A 220 9.32 -10.85 17.16
CA TRP A 220 9.53 -10.94 18.61
C TRP A 220 8.32 -11.46 19.37
N LYS A 221 7.10 -11.23 18.86
CA LYS A 221 5.82 -11.60 19.51
C LYS A 221 5.81 -11.27 21.03
N PRO A 222 6.02 -10.00 21.40
CA PRO A 222 6.39 -9.66 22.77
C PRO A 222 5.24 -9.72 23.80
N PHE A 223 3.99 -9.93 23.38
CA PHE A 223 2.81 -9.90 24.25
C PHE A 223 1.61 -10.64 23.65
#